data_AF-A0A8J8KMI1-F1
#
_entry.id   AF-A0A8J8KMI1-F1
#
_cell.length_a   1.000
_cell.length_b   1.000
_cell.length_c   1.000
_cell.angle_alpha   90.00
_cell.angle_beta   90.00
_cell.angle_gamma   90.00
#
_symmetry.space_group_name_H-M   'P 1'
#
loop_
_entity.id
_entity.type
_entity.pdbx_description
1 polymer ?
#
loop_
_entity_poly.entity_id
_entity_poly.type
_entity_poly.pdbx_seq_one_letter_code
_entity_poly.pdbx_strand_id
1 'polypeptide(L)'
;MSWTRRRTLTALGLAGAGASLPGLAACTDEKKTPGSEGSSGGKAEGKARVTITAPVADAKDVPASAEIVFSATDAKATTVELKSKDGTAVDGAPHPDGKGWLPAKTLEYGETYTATVTATDDDGKPTTASSTFTVMAKPSKQVRFVSFLADGAVVGVGMPLIIQLSRAIPKDQRAAVQRRLIVSAEPAQEGIWTWYTDTELHWRPKEFWQSGTKVRVDLRVGGLPCGDGYFGRTDLTLDCSIGPALVMTVDDKASPKVMTVTRNGAVLKKIPVSLGRPSMPSSSGTMVVIEKFAKTVFDTRTDPNPANRYRVDIDWAQRLTWGGEFIHSAPWSVSDQGRRNVSHGCINMSAANAKWLFQQTRIGDPVVVKGTSRQLQYGNGWTDFDKTWDEYVQGSAIPVAPEPTPS
;
A
#
# COMPACT_ATOMS: atom_id res chain seq x y z
N MET A 1 20.19 -2.92 -27.18
CA MET A 1 21.63 -3.22 -27.16
C MET A 1 21.90 -4.19 -26.03
N SER A 2 22.69 -5.20 -26.36
CA SER A 2 22.86 -6.51 -25.71
C SER A 2 23.70 -6.51 -24.43
N TRP A 3 23.33 -7.44 -23.53
CA TRP A 3 24.20 -8.29 -22.69
C TRP A 3 24.95 -7.57 -21.53
N THR A 4 25.19 -8.15 -20.35
CA THR A 4 25.43 -9.56 -20.03
C THR A 4 25.34 -9.80 -18.51
N ARG A 5 24.79 -10.95 -18.10
CA ARG A 5 24.95 -11.55 -16.76
C ARG A 5 26.29 -12.28 -16.70
N ARG A 6 26.99 -12.23 -15.55
CA ARG A 6 28.08 -13.17 -15.21
C ARG A 6 27.62 -14.07 -14.05
N ARG A 7 27.63 -15.38 -14.31
CA ARG A 7 27.63 -16.46 -13.32
C ARG A 7 29.05 -17.03 -13.28
N THR A 8 29.62 -17.18 -12.08
CA THR A 8 30.87 -17.89 -11.83
C THR A 8 30.55 -19.32 -11.42
N LEU A 9 31.12 -20.27 -12.16
CA LEU A 9 31.24 -21.69 -11.82
C LEU A 9 32.66 -21.90 -11.28
N THR A 10 32.79 -22.64 -10.19
CA THR A 10 34.07 -23.18 -9.72
C THR A 10 33.95 -24.70 -9.73
N ALA A 11 34.75 -25.34 -10.58
CA ALA A 11 34.99 -26.77 -10.57
C ALA A 11 36.38 -27.02 -9.98
N LEU A 12 36.53 -28.06 -9.16
CA LEU A 12 37.81 -28.70 -8.91
C LEU A 12 37.58 -30.22 -8.90
N GLY A 13 38.25 -30.91 -9.81
CA GLY A 13 38.24 -32.36 -9.91
C GLY A 13 39.36 -33.01 -9.10
N LEU A 14 39.26 -34.33 -8.95
CA LEU A 14 40.39 -35.19 -8.67
C LEU A 14 40.18 -36.54 -9.34
N ALA A 15 41.25 -36.99 -9.98
CA ALA A 15 41.35 -38.14 -10.86
C ALA A 15 41.57 -39.45 -10.08
N GLY A 16 41.20 -40.57 -10.71
CA GLY A 16 41.59 -41.92 -10.30
C GLY A 16 41.18 -42.93 -11.37
N ALA A 17 42.15 -43.37 -12.17
CA ALA A 17 41.98 -44.34 -13.25
C ALA A 17 42.07 -45.79 -12.74
N GLY A 18 41.33 -46.71 -13.38
CA GLY A 18 41.45 -48.15 -13.20
C GLY A 18 40.61 -48.89 -14.25
N ALA A 19 41.27 -49.66 -15.11
CA ALA A 19 40.74 -50.23 -16.36
C ALA A 19 40.14 -51.65 -16.22
N SER A 20 39.56 -52.11 -17.36
CA SER A 20 39.36 -53.49 -17.88
C SER A 20 38.00 -54.22 -17.70
N LEU A 21 37.15 -54.09 -18.73
CA LEU A 21 36.49 -55.08 -19.64
C LEU A 21 35.84 -56.41 -19.11
N PRO A 22 34.89 -57.01 -19.88
CA PRO A 22 33.67 -57.66 -19.38
C PRO A 22 33.68 -59.20 -19.45
N GLY A 23 32.73 -59.84 -18.75
CA GLY A 23 32.43 -61.26 -18.88
C GLY A 23 30.95 -61.56 -18.62
N LEU A 24 30.24 -61.92 -19.69
CA LEU A 24 28.96 -62.64 -19.65
C LEU A 24 29.23 -64.09 -19.24
N ALA A 25 28.44 -64.62 -18.32
CA ALA A 25 28.13 -66.05 -18.27
C ALA A 25 26.83 -66.28 -17.48
N ALA A 26 25.91 -66.98 -18.14
CA ALA A 26 24.72 -67.60 -17.57
C ALA A 26 25.08 -68.77 -16.64
N CYS A 27 24.07 -69.39 -16.01
CA CYS A 27 24.15 -70.28 -14.85
C CYS A 27 22.77 -70.30 -14.15
N THR A 28 21.76 -70.78 -14.88
CA THR A 28 20.52 -71.39 -14.35
C THR A 28 20.84 -72.62 -13.49
N ASP A 29 20.17 -72.79 -12.35
CA ASP A 29 19.60 -74.07 -11.92
C ASP A 29 18.67 -73.94 -10.69
N GLU A 30 17.87 -74.98 -10.49
CA GLU A 30 16.46 -74.98 -10.10
C GLU A 30 16.08 -74.89 -8.61
N LYS A 31 14.85 -74.39 -8.41
CA LYS A 31 13.82 -74.68 -7.38
C LYS A 31 14.23 -75.34 -6.06
N LYS A 32 13.91 -74.63 -4.97
CA LYS A 32 13.13 -75.16 -3.84
C LYS A 32 12.35 -74.04 -3.13
N THR A 33 11.03 -74.06 -3.22
CA THR A 33 10.13 -73.35 -2.29
C THR A 33 9.92 -74.24 -1.06
N PRO A 34 9.89 -73.69 0.17
CA PRO A 34 8.67 -73.13 0.76
C PRO A 34 8.97 -71.79 1.47
N GLY A 35 8.13 -70.75 1.52
CA GLY A 35 6.76 -70.67 1.98
C GLY A 35 6.64 -69.36 2.80
N SER A 36 5.62 -68.56 2.50
CA SER A 36 5.03 -67.46 3.29
C SER A 36 5.96 -66.43 3.97
N GLU A 37 5.96 -65.19 3.46
CA GLU A 37 5.43 -64.04 4.21
C GLU A 37 5.23 -62.85 3.27
N GLY A 38 4.00 -62.35 3.20
CA GLY A 38 3.66 -61.15 2.45
C GLY A 38 4.28 -59.93 3.11
N SER A 39 5.27 -59.34 2.45
CA SER A 39 5.71 -57.97 2.76
C SER A 39 4.90 -57.02 1.87
N SER A 40 3.71 -56.65 2.34
CA SER A 40 3.10 -55.38 1.93
C SER A 40 3.97 -54.28 2.52
N GLY A 41 4.88 -53.75 1.70
CA GLY A 41 5.64 -52.55 2.02
C GLY A 41 4.69 -51.37 2.21
N GLY A 42 4.16 -51.22 3.42
CA GLY A 42 3.42 -50.05 3.86
C GLY A 42 4.35 -48.86 3.80
N LYS A 43 4.17 -48.01 2.79
CA LYS A 43 4.82 -46.71 2.67
C LYS A 43 4.45 -45.94 3.94
N ALA A 44 5.39 -45.80 4.87
CA ALA A 44 5.14 -45.14 6.14
C ALA A 44 4.66 -43.70 5.87
N GLU A 45 3.37 -43.47 6.06
CA GLU A 45 2.69 -42.19 5.84
C GLU A 45 3.43 -41.07 6.58
N GLY A 46 3.54 -39.91 5.94
CA GLY A 46 4.13 -38.72 6.57
C GLY A 46 3.34 -38.32 7.83
N LYS A 47 4.02 -37.72 8.80
CA LYS A 47 3.41 -37.18 10.02
C LYS A 47 2.55 -35.95 9.68
N ALA A 48 2.97 -35.17 8.69
CA ALA A 48 2.24 -34.00 8.24
C ALA A 48 0.81 -34.32 7.81
N ARG A 49 -0.13 -33.43 8.13
CA ARG A 49 -1.50 -33.43 7.63
C ARG A 49 -1.76 -32.12 6.91
N VAL A 50 -2.52 -32.16 5.83
CA VAL A 50 -2.90 -30.97 5.08
C VAL A 50 -4.32 -31.10 4.53
N THR A 51 -5.08 -30.00 4.61
CA THR A 51 -6.44 -29.90 4.06
C THR A 51 -6.63 -28.52 3.46
N ILE A 52 -7.15 -28.45 2.23
CA ILE A 52 -7.61 -27.20 1.62
C ILE A 52 -9.03 -26.92 2.11
N THR A 53 -9.23 -25.77 2.74
CA THR A 53 -10.54 -25.35 3.28
C THR A 53 -11.29 -24.41 2.34
N ALA A 54 -10.57 -23.69 1.47
CA ALA A 54 -11.16 -22.89 0.40
C ALA A 54 -10.20 -22.73 -0.78
N PRO A 55 -10.69 -22.74 -2.03
CA PRO A 55 -12.02 -23.22 -2.43
C PRO A 55 -12.18 -24.73 -2.17
N VAL A 56 -13.39 -25.16 -1.82
CA VAL A 56 -13.71 -26.58 -1.65
C VAL A 56 -13.71 -27.32 -2.99
N ALA A 57 -13.52 -28.63 -2.96
CA ALA A 57 -13.50 -29.45 -4.17
C ALA A 57 -14.81 -29.30 -4.99
N ASP A 58 -14.63 -29.20 -6.30
CA ASP A 58 -15.66 -29.02 -7.32
C ASP A 58 -16.51 -27.74 -7.19
N ALA A 59 -16.08 -26.79 -6.36
CA ALA A 59 -16.76 -25.50 -6.20
C ALA A 59 -16.93 -24.80 -7.55
N LYS A 60 -18.11 -24.22 -7.75
CA LYS A 60 -18.48 -23.41 -8.92
C LYS A 60 -18.72 -21.96 -8.49
N ASP A 61 -18.71 -21.05 -9.46
CA ASP A 61 -18.92 -19.62 -9.24
C ASP A 61 -17.96 -19.01 -8.21
N VAL A 62 -16.73 -19.54 -8.16
CA VAL A 62 -15.70 -19.04 -7.25
C VAL A 62 -15.26 -17.65 -7.72
N PRO A 63 -15.13 -16.64 -6.84
CA PRO A 63 -14.64 -15.33 -7.23
C PRO A 63 -13.28 -15.40 -7.93
N ALA A 64 -13.06 -14.56 -8.95
CA ALA A 64 -11.77 -14.51 -9.65
C ALA A 64 -10.61 -14.01 -8.76
N SER A 65 -10.92 -13.49 -7.57
CA SER A 65 -9.94 -13.16 -6.54
C SER A 65 -9.66 -14.31 -5.56
N ALA A 66 -10.04 -15.56 -5.88
CA ALA A 66 -9.93 -16.69 -4.96
C ALA A 66 -8.54 -16.81 -4.34
N GLU A 67 -8.48 -17.04 -3.04
CA GLU A 67 -7.26 -17.46 -2.33
C GLU A 67 -7.36 -18.93 -1.99
N ILE A 68 -6.21 -19.60 -1.89
CA ILE A 68 -6.12 -20.98 -1.45
C ILE A 68 -5.89 -20.96 0.05
N VAL A 69 -6.91 -21.26 0.84
CA VAL A 69 -6.84 -21.37 2.30
C VAL A 69 -6.68 -22.83 2.67
N PHE A 70 -5.76 -23.11 3.59
CA PHE A 70 -5.47 -24.48 4.00
C PHE A 70 -5.08 -24.54 5.49
N SER A 71 -5.20 -25.74 6.05
CA SER A 71 -4.61 -26.10 7.34
C SER A 71 -3.51 -27.12 7.09
N ALA A 72 -2.35 -26.91 7.69
CA ALA A 72 -1.26 -27.88 7.71
C ALA A 72 -0.79 -28.06 9.15
N THR A 73 -0.70 -29.30 9.63
CA THR A 73 -0.17 -29.65 10.96
C THR A 73 1.02 -30.59 10.80
N ASP A 74 1.92 -30.56 11.78
CA ASP A 74 3.13 -31.39 11.80
C ASP A 74 3.99 -31.23 10.53
N ALA A 75 3.94 -30.02 9.95
CA ALA A 75 4.59 -29.64 8.72
C ALA A 75 5.71 -28.65 9.01
N LYS A 76 6.92 -29.00 8.56
CA LYS A 76 8.09 -28.11 8.56
C LYS A 76 8.03 -27.08 7.45
N ALA A 77 7.48 -27.46 6.30
CA ALA A 77 7.35 -26.60 5.14
C ALA A 77 6.05 -26.90 4.40
N THR A 78 5.47 -25.85 3.80
CA THR A 78 4.28 -25.97 2.96
C THR A 78 4.50 -25.25 1.64
N THR A 79 4.16 -25.91 0.54
CA THR A 79 4.17 -25.32 -0.80
C THR A 79 2.77 -25.38 -1.41
N VAL A 80 2.45 -24.40 -2.26
CA VAL A 80 1.18 -24.32 -2.98
C VAL A 80 1.47 -24.18 -4.46
N GLU A 81 0.82 -25.02 -5.26
CA GLU A 81 0.75 -24.89 -6.71
C GLU A 81 -0.70 -24.65 -7.11
N LEU A 82 -0.92 -23.71 -8.03
CA LEU A 82 -2.21 -23.49 -8.68
C LEU A 82 -2.01 -23.59 -10.19
N LYS A 83 -2.78 -24.45 -10.85
CA LYS A 83 -2.70 -24.64 -12.31
C LYS A 83 -4.08 -24.54 -12.94
N SER A 84 -4.18 -23.91 -14.11
CA SER A 84 -5.39 -23.95 -14.94
C SER A 84 -5.58 -25.34 -15.54
N LYS A 85 -6.75 -25.57 -16.15
CA LYS A 85 -7.12 -26.85 -16.77
C LYS A 85 -6.14 -27.32 -17.85
N ASP A 86 -5.48 -26.40 -18.53
CA ASP A 86 -4.47 -26.66 -19.56
C ASP A 86 -3.07 -26.96 -18.97
N GLY A 87 -2.90 -26.86 -17.65
CA GLY A 87 -1.66 -27.11 -16.93
C GLY A 87 -0.77 -25.87 -16.72
N THR A 88 -1.20 -24.68 -17.16
CA THR A 88 -0.45 -23.44 -16.95
C THR A 88 -0.41 -23.07 -15.46
N ALA A 89 0.79 -22.84 -14.93
CA ALA A 89 0.97 -22.44 -13.54
C ALA A 89 0.56 -20.98 -13.31
N VAL A 90 -0.07 -20.72 -12.16
CA VAL A 90 -0.43 -19.37 -11.69
C VAL A 90 0.58 -18.93 -10.64
N ASP A 91 1.22 -17.79 -10.88
CA ASP A 91 2.11 -17.18 -9.90
C ASP A 91 1.32 -16.64 -8.70
N GLY A 92 1.94 -16.65 -7.52
CA GLY A 92 1.37 -16.12 -6.30
C GLY A 92 2.30 -16.31 -5.11
N ALA A 93 1.82 -15.92 -3.92
CA ALA A 93 2.61 -15.91 -2.70
C ALA A 93 1.80 -16.37 -1.48
N PRO A 94 2.43 -17.03 -0.50
CA PRO A 94 1.78 -17.34 0.77
C PRO A 94 1.40 -16.06 1.51
N HIS A 95 0.32 -16.12 2.29
CA HIS A 95 -0.01 -15.11 3.29
C HIS A 95 1.10 -15.07 4.36
N PRO A 96 1.37 -13.90 4.97
CA PRO A 96 2.37 -13.79 6.05
C PRO A 96 2.09 -14.69 7.26
N ASP A 97 0.83 -15.07 7.49
CA ASP A 97 0.44 -15.99 8.57
C ASP A 97 0.64 -17.47 8.22
N GLY A 98 1.05 -17.78 6.99
CA GLY A 98 1.29 -19.13 6.48
C GLY A 98 0.03 -19.99 6.27
N LYS A 99 -1.18 -19.42 6.41
CA LYS A 99 -2.46 -20.18 6.37
C LYS A 99 -3.21 -20.07 5.05
N GLY A 100 -2.65 -19.35 4.10
CA GLY A 100 -3.19 -19.32 2.76
C GLY A 100 -2.19 -18.87 1.72
N TRP A 101 -2.61 -18.86 0.47
CA TRP A 101 -1.83 -18.46 -0.68
C TRP A 101 -2.69 -17.63 -1.62
N LEU A 102 -2.11 -16.53 -2.09
CA LEU A 102 -2.78 -15.51 -2.85
C LEU A 102 -2.20 -15.46 -4.27
N PRO A 103 -3.03 -15.65 -5.32
CA PRO A 103 -2.61 -15.40 -6.69
C PRO A 103 -1.99 -14.00 -6.84
N ALA A 104 -0.97 -13.89 -7.69
CA ALA A 104 -0.32 -12.62 -8.01
C ALA A 104 -1.19 -11.72 -8.89
N LYS A 105 -2.19 -12.30 -9.57
CA LYS A 105 -3.15 -11.61 -10.45
C LYS A 105 -4.52 -12.25 -10.32
N THR A 106 -5.54 -11.50 -10.70
CA THR A 106 -6.91 -11.99 -10.91
C THR A 106 -6.91 -13.26 -11.77
N LEU A 107 -7.63 -14.29 -11.33
CA LEU A 107 -7.83 -15.52 -12.09
C LEU A 107 -8.73 -15.28 -13.30
N GLU A 108 -8.56 -16.09 -14.35
CA GLU A 108 -9.38 -15.96 -15.56
C GLU A 108 -10.83 -16.37 -15.29
N TYR A 109 -11.78 -15.54 -15.73
CA TYR A 109 -13.20 -15.79 -15.53
C TYR A 109 -13.68 -17.01 -16.34
N GLY A 110 -14.48 -17.87 -15.73
CA GLY A 110 -14.99 -19.11 -16.35
C GLY A 110 -13.98 -20.25 -16.43
N GLU A 111 -12.71 -20.03 -16.05
CA GLU A 111 -11.67 -21.03 -16.11
C GLU A 111 -11.73 -21.99 -14.90
N THR A 112 -11.23 -23.22 -15.07
CA THR A 112 -11.11 -24.19 -13.98
C THR A 112 -9.67 -24.33 -13.55
N TYR A 113 -9.45 -24.29 -12.24
CA TYR A 113 -8.13 -24.42 -11.65
C TYR A 113 -8.08 -25.60 -10.68
N THR A 114 -6.90 -26.20 -10.57
CA THR A 114 -6.56 -27.18 -9.54
C THR A 114 -5.47 -26.61 -8.64
N ALA A 115 -5.80 -26.45 -7.37
CA ALA A 115 -4.86 -26.13 -6.31
C ALA A 115 -4.31 -27.43 -5.71
N THR A 116 -3.01 -27.48 -5.49
CA THR A 116 -2.33 -28.56 -4.77
C THR A 116 -1.47 -27.96 -3.67
N VAL A 117 -1.72 -28.36 -2.43
CA VAL A 117 -0.93 -27.96 -1.26
C VAL A 117 -0.14 -29.16 -0.78
N THR A 118 1.18 -29.00 -0.68
CA THR A 118 2.09 -30.04 -0.18
C THR A 118 2.66 -29.62 1.16
N ALA A 119 2.36 -30.37 2.20
CA ALA A 119 2.97 -30.23 3.52
C ALA A 119 4.08 -31.27 3.70
N THR A 120 5.27 -30.85 4.10
CA THR A 120 6.43 -31.72 4.31
C THR A 120 6.78 -31.75 5.80
N ASP A 121 6.87 -32.94 6.39
CA ASP A 121 7.23 -33.12 7.80
C ASP A 121 8.74 -32.97 8.06
N ASP A 122 9.15 -33.05 9.33
CA ASP A 122 10.56 -32.95 9.73
C ASP A 122 11.44 -34.10 9.21
N ASP A 123 10.83 -35.23 8.86
CA ASP A 123 11.50 -36.39 8.25
C ASP A 123 11.62 -36.24 6.72
N GLY A 124 11.14 -35.12 6.15
CA GLY A 124 11.17 -34.83 4.72
C GLY A 124 10.08 -35.55 3.92
N LYS A 125 9.07 -36.13 4.57
CA LYS A 125 7.98 -36.84 3.88
C LYS A 125 6.83 -35.89 3.51
N PRO A 126 6.40 -35.87 2.24
CA PRO A 126 5.31 -35.01 1.80
C PRO A 126 3.93 -35.66 1.98
N THR A 127 2.95 -34.86 2.38
CA THR A 127 1.51 -35.14 2.32
C THR A 127 0.85 -34.06 1.45
N THR A 128 -0.02 -34.45 0.53
CA THR A 128 -0.64 -33.52 -0.43
C THR A 128 -2.16 -33.48 -0.28
N ALA A 129 -2.74 -32.31 -0.41
CA ALA A 129 -4.17 -32.11 -0.63
C ALA A 129 -4.38 -31.37 -1.96
N SER A 130 -5.43 -31.74 -2.69
CA SER A 130 -5.79 -31.08 -3.95
C SER A 130 -7.26 -30.68 -3.94
N SER A 131 -7.56 -29.55 -4.59
CA SER A 131 -8.91 -29.03 -4.78
C SER A 131 -9.04 -28.46 -6.18
N THR A 132 -10.08 -28.87 -6.91
CA THR A 132 -10.40 -28.32 -8.23
C THR A 132 -11.64 -27.43 -8.11
N PHE A 133 -11.63 -26.26 -8.73
CA PHE A 133 -12.75 -25.31 -8.70
C PHE A 133 -12.87 -24.53 -10.00
N THR A 134 -14.06 -24.02 -10.28
CA THR A 134 -14.36 -23.21 -11.47
C THR A 134 -14.67 -21.78 -11.07
N VAL A 135 -13.96 -20.84 -11.70
CA VAL A 135 -14.13 -19.40 -11.49
C VAL A 135 -15.43 -18.92 -12.13
N MET A 136 -16.11 -18.00 -11.46
CA MET A 136 -17.36 -17.37 -11.92
C MET A 136 -17.23 -16.74 -13.32
N ALA A 137 -18.37 -16.53 -13.97
CA ALA A 137 -18.45 -15.66 -15.14
C ALA A 137 -18.09 -14.20 -14.78
N LYS A 138 -17.63 -13.43 -15.78
CA LYS A 138 -17.27 -12.02 -15.57
C LYS A 138 -18.48 -11.21 -15.09
N PRO A 139 -18.41 -10.52 -13.93
CA PRO A 139 -19.55 -9.80 -13.38
C PRO A 139 -19.83 -8.50 -14.16
N SER A 140 -21.11 -8.16 -14.31
CA SER A 140 -21.55 -6.89 -14.91
C SER A 140 -21.44 -5.70 -13.95
N LYS A 141 -21.60 -5.93 -12.64
CA LYS A 141 -21.48 -4.93 -11.58
C LYS A 141 -20.04 -4.87 -11.08
N GLN A 142 -19.35 -3.76 -11.37
CA GLN A 142 -17.94 -3.61 -11.05
C GLN A 142 -17.64 -2.33 -10.24
N VAL A 143 -16.70 -2.43 -9.30
CA VAL A 143 -16.15 -1.29 -8.55
C VAL A 143 -14.77 -0.94 -9.10
N ARG A 144 -14.56 0.34 -9.43
CA ARG A 144 -13.23 0.84 -9.83
C ARG A 144 -12.50 1.31 -8.58
N PHE A 145 -11.23 0.92 -8.48
CA PHE A 145 -10.26 1.44 -7.53
C PHE A 145 -9.30 2.31 -8.35
N VAL A 146 -9.13 3.57 -7.95
CA VAL A 146 -8.35 4.56 -8.67
C VAL A 146 -7.39 5.22 -7.69
N SER A 147 -6.10 5.18 -7.98
CA SER A 147 -5.14 5.94 -7.18
C SER A 147 -5.19 7.41 -7.52
N PHE A 148 -5.07 8.26 -6.50
CA PHE A 148 -4.84 9.69 -6.70
C PHE A 148 -3.46 9.97 -7.29
N LEU A 149 -2.48 9.11 -6.99
CA LEU A 149 -1.12 9.23 -7.50
C LEU A 149 -0.99 8.56 -8.87
N ALA A 150 -0.26 9.21 -9.76
CA ALA A 150 0.20 8.60 -11.01
C ALA A 150 1.42 7.71 -10.78
N ASP A 151 1.60 6.72 -11.66
CA ASP A 151 2.79 5.87 -11.64
C ASP A 151 4.07 6.68 -11.85
N GLY A 152 5.09 6.39 -11.05
CA GLY A 152 6.35 7.13 -10.98
C GLY A 152 6.28 8.47 -10.25
N ALA A 153 5.17 8.82 -9.58
CA ALA A 153 5.05 10.08 -8.86
C ALA A 153 6.13 10.24 -7.77
N VAL A 154 6.60 11.48 -7.59
CA VAL A 154 7.48 11.88 -6.49
C VAL A 154 6.74 12.86 -5.59
N VAL A 155 6.52 12.47 -4.33
CA VAL A 155 5.64 13.19 -3.39
C VAL A 155 6.39 13.60 -2.12
N GLY A 156 5.81 14.53 -1.37
CA GLY A 156 6.34 14.96 -0.07
C GLY A 156 6.17 13.92 1.03
N VAL A 157 6.91 14.10 2.12
CA VAL A 157 6.99 13.11 3.23
C VAL A 157 5.69 12.96 4.03
N GLY A 158 4.74 13.88 3.88
CA GLY A 158 3.41 13.82 4.49
C GLY A 158 2.35 13.18 3.61
N MET A 159 2.69 12.72 2.39
CA MET A 159 1.69 12.22 1.44
C MET A 159 1.09 10.88 1.88
N PRO A 160 -0.23 10.77 2.13
CA PRO A 160 -0.90 9.48 2.22
C PRO A 160 -1.04 8.87 0.82
N LEU A 161 -1.09 7.53 0.75
CA LEU A 161 -1.52 6.83 -0.46
C LEU A 161 -3.04 6.81 -0.47
N ILE A 162 -3.67 7.33 -1.52
CA ILE A 162 -5.13 7.52 -1.56
C ILE A 162 -5.71 6.71 -2.70
N ILE A 163 -6.66 5.83 -2.38
CA ILE A 163 -7.43 5.04 -3.32
C ILE A 163 -8.89 5.47 -3.25
N GLN A 164 -9.37 6.04 -4.36
CA GLN A 164 -10.78 6.38 -4.57
C GLN A 164 -11.52 5.19 -5.18
N LEU A 165 -12.71 4.92 -4.65
CA LEU A 165 -13.61 3.88 -5.12
C LEU A 165 -14.80 4.53 -5.85
N SER A 166 -15.27 3.89 -6.92
CA SER A 166 -16.42 4.37 -7.70
C SER A 166 -17.77 4.20 -6.99
N ARG A 167 -17.80 3.57 -5.81
CA ARG A 167 -18.98 3.43 -4.96
C ARG A 167 -18.59 3.11 -3.52
N ALA A 168 -19.52 3.34 -2.61
CA ALA A 168 -19.37 2.97 -1.21
C ALA A 168 -19.24 1.45 -1.02
N ILE A 169 -18.40 1.03 -0.08
CA ILE A 169 -18.25 -0.37 0.33
C ILE A 169 -18.93 -0.62 1.68
N PRO A 170 -19.87 -1.60 1.77
CA PRO A 170 -20.50 -2.01 3.02
C PRO A 170 -19.47 -2.40 4.09
N LYS A 171 -19.75 -2.06 5.36
CA LYS A 171 -18.78 -2.22 6.46
C LYS A 171 -18.31 -3.67 6.66
N ASP A 172 -19.19 -4.63 6.47
CA ASP A 172 -18.92 -6.07 6.55
C ASP A 172 -17.97 -6.59 5.45
N GLN A 173 -17.83 -5.85 4.34
CA GLN A 173 -16.93 -6.21 3.24
C GLN A 173 -15.54 -5.57 3.35
N ARG A 174 -15.40 -4.54 4.20
CA ARG A 174 -14.20 -3.71 4.27
C ARG A 174 -12.96 -4.47 4.67
N ALA A 175 -13.08 -5.43 5.59
CA ALA A 175 -11.95 -6.25 6.02
C ALA A 175 -11.42 -7.14 4.88
N ALA A 176 -12.32 -7.72 4.07
CA ALA A 176 -11.94 -8.53 2.91
C ALA A 176 -11.25 -7.69 1.84
N VAL A 177 -11.78 -6.49 1.55
CA VAL A 177 -11.14 -5.52 0.64
C VAL A 177 -9.75 -5.14 1.13
N GLN A 178 -9.62 -4.73 2.39
CA GLN A 178 -8.37 -4.21 2.93
C GLN A 178 -7.24 -5.24 2.96
N ARG A 179 -7.54 -6.53 3.17
CA ARG A 179 -6.54 -7.61 3.10
C ARG A 179 -5.91 -7.78 1.70
N ARG A 180 -6.53 -7.22 0.65
CA ARG A 180 -6.04 -7.28 -0.72
C ARG A 180 -5.23 -6.05 -1.13
N LEU A 181 -5.01 -5.11 -0.23
CA LEU A 181 -4.29 -3.86 -0.50
C LEU A 181 -2.92 -3.94 0.16
N ILE A 182 -1.90 -4.20 -0.64
CA ILE A 182 -0.55 -4.43 -0.17
C ILE A 182 0.29 -3.18 -0.43
N VAL A 183 1.04 -2.76 0.58
CA VAL A 183 2.03 -1.68 0.46
C VAL A 183 3.39 -2.26 0.82
N SER A 184 4.38 -2.01 -0.02
CA SER A 184 5.78 -2.34 0.23
C SER A 184 6.59 -1.05 0.14
N ALA A 185 7.49 -0.84 1.11
CA ALA A 185 8.32 0.35 1.20
C ALA A 185 9.79 -0.03 1.43
N GLU A 186 10.70 0.70 0.79
CA GLU A 186 12.14 0.55 0.99
C GLU A 186 12.77 1.93 1.25
N PRO A 187 13.28 2.21 2.47
CA PRO A 187 13.25 1.34 3.66
C PRO A 187 11.82 1.06 4.16
N ALA A 188 11.65 -0.08 4.84
CA ALA A 188 10.37 -0.48 5.39
C ALA A 188 9.90 0.50 6.48
N GLN A 189 8.60 0.84 6.48
CA GLN A 189 7.96 1.66 7.49
C GLN A 189 6.62 1.03 7.88
N GLU A 190 6.36 0.92 9.19
CA GLU A 190 5.06 0.53 9.72
C GLU A 190 3.99 1.50 9.21
N GLY A 191 2.90 0.97 8.67
CA GLY A 191 1.77 1.75 8.18
C GLY A 191 0.51 0.91 8.03
N ILE A 192 -0.63 1.57 7.86
CA ILE A 192 -1.94 0.91 7.79
C ILE A 192 -2.89 1.61 6.83
N TRP A 193 -3.74 0.82 6.18
CA TRP A 193 -4.91 1.33 5.46
C TRP A 193 -6.03 1.70 6.44
N THR A 194 -6.64 2.85 6.21
CA THR A 194 -7.79 3.34 6.95
C THR A 194 -8.88 3.74 5.98
N TRP A 195 -10.11 3.36 6.29
CA TRP A 195 -11.30 3.83 5.58
C TRP A 195 -11.54 5.29 5.94
N TYR A 196 -11.04 6.18 5.08
CA TYR A 196 -11.14 7.63 5.28
C TYR A 196 -12.58 8.09 5.12
N THR A 197 -13.27 7.54 4.12
CA THR A 197 -14.72 7.60 3.95
C THR A 197 -15.25 6.19 3.59
N ASP A 198 -16.49 6.08 3.12
CA ASP A 198 -16.99 4.82 2.55
C ASP A 198 -16.53 4.56 1.10
N THR A 199 -15.96 5.58 0.47
CA THR A 199 -15.47 5.56 -0.92
C THR A 199 -13.98 5.86 -1.03
N GLU A 200 -13.29 6.18 0.06
CA GLU A 200 -11.86 6.48 0.07
C GLU A 200 -11.11 5.64 1.11
N LEU A 201 -10.02 5.04 0.66
CA LEU A 201 -9.05 4.31 1.46
C LEU A 201 -7.74 5.07 1.44
N HIS A 202 -7.23 5.42 2.62
CA HIS A 202 -5.94 6.09 2.77
C HIS A 202 -4.96 5.17 3.47
N TRP A 203 -3.71 5.15 3.05
CA TRP A 203 -2.61 4.51 3.77
C TRP A 203 -1.59 5.57 4.15
N ARG A 204 -1.10 5.52 5.38
CA ARG A 204 0.09 6.28 5.77
C ARG A 204 0.98 5.46 6.70
N PRO A 205 2.28 5.78 6.76
CA PRO A 205 3.11 5.28 7.83
C PRO A 205 2.74 5.94 9.15
N LYS A 206 3.20 5.34 10.24
CA LYS A 206 3.02 5.86 11.60
C LYS A 206 3.58 7.26 11.77
N GLU A 207 4.78 7.47 11.25
CA GLU A 207 5.44 8.77 11.14
C GLU A 207 5.48 9.23 9.68
N PHE A 208 5.93 10.47 9.44
CA PHE A 208 6.17 10.90 8.06
C PHE A 208 7.09 9.91 7.33
N TRP A 209 6.90 9.81 6.03
CA TRP A 209 7.76 8.99 5.20
C TRP A 209 9.23 9.42 5.33
N GLN A 210 10.12 8.44 5.32
CA GLN A 210 11.55 8.72 5.19
C GLN A 210 11.83 9.27 3.78
N SER A 211 12.71 10.26 3.71
CA SER A 211 13.13 10.83 2.42
C SER A 211 13.81 9.76 1.57
N GLY A 212 13.43 9.67 0.30
CA GLY A 212 14.00 8.72 -0.66
C GLY A 212 13.33 7.35 -0.65
N THR A 213 12.35 7.11 0.23
CA THR A 213 11.62 5.83 0.26
C THR A 213 10.99 5.54 -1.09
N LYS A 214 11.18 4.31 -1.57
CA LYS A 214 10.44 3.77 -2.72
C LYS A 214 9.23 3.02 -2.21
N VAL A 215 8.08 3.26 -2.80
CA VAL A 215 6.81 2.69 -2.38
C VAL A 215 6.16 1.99 -3.55
N ARG A 216 5.76 0.74 -3.34
CA ARG A 216 4.95 -0.05 -4.25
C ARG A 216 3.60 -0.33 -3.60
N VAL A 217 2.54 -0.06 -4.33
CA VAL A 217 1.16 -0.39 -3.97
C VAL A 217 0.68 -1.48 -4.93
N ASP A 218 0.13 -2.55 -4.38
CA ASP A 218 -0.44 -3.69 -5.12
C ASP A 218 -1.84 -3.97 -4.58
N LEU A 219 -2.86 -3.56 -5.35
CA LEU A 219 -4.28 -3.79 -5.04
C LEU A 219 -4.77 -5.00 -5.84
N ARG A 220 -4.95 -6.13 -5.16
CA ARG A 220 -5.38 -7.41 -5.74
C ARG A 220 -6.89 -7.58 -5.65
N VAL A 221 -7.61 -6.65 -6.25
CA VAL A 221 -9.06 -6.46 -6.09
C VAL A 221 -9.88 -6.95 -7.29
N GLY A 222 -9.26 -7.34 -8.40
CA GLY A 222 -10.00 -7.85 -9.55
C GLY A 222 -10.77 -9.13 -9.20
N GLY A 223 -12.08 -9.11 -9.46
CA GLY A 223 -12.96 -10.20 -9.08
C GLY A 223 -13.22 -10.35 -7.58
N LEU A 224 -12.82 -9.39 -6.75
CA LEU A 224 -13.04 -9.40 -5.30
C LEU A 224 -14.47 -9.00 -4.96
N PRO A 225 -15.24 -9.80 -4.18
CA PRO A 225 -16.55 -9.39 -3.70
C PRO A 225 -16.48 -8.06 -2.95
N CYS A 226 -17.35 -7.13 -3.32
CA CYS A 226 -17.43 -5.76 -2.78
C CYS A 226 -18.83 -5.44 -2.23
N GLY A 227 -19.62 -6.47 -1.91
CA GLY A 227 -21.00 -6.35 -1.43
C GLY A 227 -22.02 -6.07 -2.53
N ASP A 228 -23.30 -6.40 -2.28
CA ASP A 228 -24.45 -6.15 -3.16
C ASP A 228 -24.29 -6.70 -4.60
N GLY A 229 -23.55 -7.80 -4.74
CA GLY A 229 -23.23 -8.42 -6.01
C GLY A 229 -22.23 -7.64 -6.89
N TYR A 230 -21.55 -6.63 -6.33
CA TYR A 230 -20.44 -5.95 -6.99
C TYR A 230 -19.12 -6.67 -6.75
N PHE A 231 -18.25 -6.59 -7.75
CA PHE A 231 -16.90 -7.11 -7.68
C PHE A 231 -15.88 -6.04 -8.07
N GLY A 232 -14.66 -6.10 -7.51
CA GLY A 232 -13.60 -5.21 -7.95
C GLY A 232 -13.28 -5.45 -9.43
N ARG A 233 -13.07 -4.36 -10.16
CA ARG A 233 -13.00 -4.39 -11.62
C ARG A 233 -11.73 -5.04 -12.15
N THR A 234 -10.60 -4.64 -11.57
CA THR A 234 -9.26 -5.00 -12.02
C THR A 234 -8.27 -4.72 -10.90
N ASP A 235 -7.18 -5.48 -10.88
CA ASP A 235 -6.02 -5.18 -10.04
C ASP A 235 -5.38 -3.84 -10.42
N LEU A 236 -4.72 -3.19 -9.46
CA LEU A 236 -3.99 -1.94 -9.65
C LEU A 236 -2.61 -2.05 -9.01
N THR A 237 -1.57 -1.74 -9.78
CA THR A 237 -0.22 -1.54 -9.25
C THR A 237 0.19 -0.09 -9.43
N LEU A 238 0.92 0.45 -8.46
CA LEU A 238 1.47 1.80 -8.50
C LEU A 238 2.85 1.78 -7.84
N ASP A 239 3.83 2.36 -8.51
CA ASP A 239 5.13 2.67 -7.94
C ASP A 239 5.25 4.19 -7.76
N CYS A 240 5.63 4.65 -6.56
CA CYS A 240 5.93 6.05 -6.28
C CYS A 240 7.15 6.18 -5.38
N SER A 241 7.67 7.40 -5.25
CA SER A 241 8.83 7.66 -4.39
C SER A 241 8.64 8.93 -3.56
N ILE A 242 9.34 8.95 -2.43
CA ILE A 242 9.29 10.04 -1.47
C ILE A 242 10.47 10.97 -1.73
N GLY A 243 10.18 12.25 -1.96
CA GLY A 243 11.20 13.27 -2.16
C GLY A 243 11.95 13.65 -0.88
N PRO A 244 12.85 14.65 -0.97
CA PRO A 244 13.49 15.26 0.20
C PRO A 244 12.46 15.69 1.25
N ALA A 245 12.76 15.44 2.53
CA ALA A 245 11.87 15.77 3.64
C ALA A 245 11.80 17.29 3.84
N LEU A 246 10.77 17.93 3.28
CA LEU A 246 10.51 19.36 3.48
C LEU A 246 9.31 19.54 4.41
N VAL A 247 9.54 20.15 5.57
CA VAL A 247 8.48 20.39 6.57
C VAL A 247 8.37 21.89 6.81
N MET A 248 7.13 22.39 6.83
CA MET A 248 6.81 23.78 7.12
C MET A 248 6.11 23.85 8.47
N THR A 249 6.62 24.66 9.39
CA THR A 249 6.00 24.83 10.72
C THR A 249 5.76 26.30 11.03
N VAL A 250 4.55 26.62 11.49
CA VAL A 250 4.15 27.95 11.96
C VAL A 250 3.58 27.83 13.37
N ASP A 251 4.06 28.65 14.29
CA ASP A 251 3.45 28.83 15.61
C ASP A 251 2.89 30.26 15.70
N ASP A 252 1.57 30.38 15.81
CA ASP A 252 0.88 31.66 15.89
C ASP A 252 1.20 32.44 17.19
N LYS A 253 1.61 31.73 18.24
CA LYS A 253 1.97 32.36 19.52
C LYS A 253 3.39 32.92 19.52
N ALA A 254 4.21 32.59 18.52
CA ALA A 254 5.57 33.08 18.41
C ALA A 254 5.64 34.58 18.05
N SER A 255 6.68 35.25 18.53
CA SER A 255 7.00 36.64 18.19
C SER A 255 8.51 36.75 17.87
N PRO A 256 8.90 37.02 16.61
CA PRO A 256 8.04 37.24 15.44
C PRO A 256 7.35 35.96 14.94
N LYS A 257 6.20 36.10 14.29
CA LYS A 257 5.47 34.98 13.63
C LYS A 257 6.17 34.55 12.35
N VAL A 258 6.80 33.39 12.37
CA VAL A 258 7.54 32.87 11.22
C VAL A 258 7.11 31.47 10.84
N MET A 259 7.08 31.20 9.53
CA MET A 259 7.15 29.84 9.01
C MET A 259 8.61 29.41 8.99
N THR A 260 8.93 28.38 9.76
CA THR A 260 10.22 27.69 9.67
C THR A 260 10.10 26.57 8.65
N VAL A 261 10.91 26.65 7.61
CA VAL A 261 11.00 25.64 6.54
C VAL A 261 12.25 24.83 6.79
N THR A 262 12.11 23.53 7.03
CA THR A 262 13.23 22.60 7.18
C THR A 262 13.33 21.69 5.97
N ARG A 263 14.56 21.26 5.65
CA ARG A 263 14.85 20.21 4.68
C ARG A 263 15.76 19.18 5.33
N ASN A 264 15.33 17.93 5.38
CA ASN A 264 16.06 16.82 6.03
C ASN A 264 16.49 17.18 7.46
N GLY A 265 15.59 17.81 8.23
CA GLY A 265 15.83 18.23 9.61
C GLY A 265 16.59 19.56 9.78
N ALA A 266 17.27 20.06 8.74
CA ALA A 266 18.00 21.34 8.82
C ALA A 266 17.12 22.53 8.44
N VAL A 267 17.24 23.66 9.15
CA VAL A 267 16.52 24.90 8.81
C VAL A 267 17.05 25.44 7.49
N LEU A 268 16.17 25.52 6.49
CA LEU A 268 16.47 26.08 5.18
C LEU A 268 16.13 27.56 5.11
N LYS A 269 15.00 27.98 5.70
CA LYS A 269 14.55 29.38 5.72
C LYS A 269 13.57 29.64 6.85
N LYS A 270 13.60 30.86 7.40
CA LYS A 270 12.53 31.42 8.23
C LYS A 270 11.83 32.53 7.45
N ILE A 271 10.52 32.43 7.30
CA ILE A 271 9.70 33.34 6.48
C ILE A 271 8.73 34.07 7.40
N PRO A 272 8.75 35.41 7.48
CA PRO A 272 7.69 36.16 8.16
C PRO A 272 6.33 35.89 7.51
N VAL A 273 5.33 35.57 8.33
CA VAL A 273 3.98 35.24 7.84
C VAL A 273 2.89 36.00 8.60
N SER A 274 1.73 36.14 7.97
CA SER A 274 0.49 36.60 8.60
C SER A 274 -0.61 35.57 8.37
N LEU A 275 -1.22 35.06 9.45
CA LEU A 275 -2.26 34.02 9.39
C LEU A 275 -3.66 34.68 9.33
N GLY A 276 -4.69 33.85 9.51
CA GLY A 276 -6.08 34.26 9.65
C GLY A 276 -6.33 35.17 10.85
N ARG A 277 -7.04 36.28 10.64
CA ARG A 277 -7.41 37.24 11.69
C ARG A 277 -8.27 36.58 12.77
N PRO A 278 -8.43 37.16 13.98
CA PRO A 278 -9.19 36.52 15.07
C PRO A 278 -10.62 36.10 14.72
N SER A 279 -11.31 36.83 13.83
CA SER A 279 -12.65 36.49 13.37
C SER A 279 -12.69 35.39 12.30
N MET A 280 -11.55 35.06 11.70
CA MET A 280 -11.35 34.05 10.65
C MET A 280 -9.97 33.39 10.82
N PRO A 281 -9.72 32.73 11.97
CA PRO A 281 -8.39 32.20 12.33
C PRO A 281 -7.96 31.11 11.35
N SER A 282 -6.67 30.91 11.09
CA SER A 282 -6.19 29.72 10.37
C SER A 282 -6.40 28.45 11.17
N SER A 283 -6.50 27.29 10.53
CA SER A 283 -6.62 26.00 11.23
C SER A 283 -5.28 25.58 11.85
N SER A 284 -5.30 25.23 13.14
CA SER A 284 -4.21 24.58 13.88
C SER A 284 -4.31 23.08 13.67
N GLY A 285 -3.22 22.46 13.22
CA GLY A 285 -3.16 21.04 12.89
C GLY A 285 -2.07 20.73 11.87
N THR A 286 -2.02 19.48 11.44
CA THR A 286 -1.11 18.98 10.40
C THR A 286 -1.85 18.83 9.08
N MET A 287 -1.56 19.74 8.14
CA MET A 287 -2.03 19.68 6.76
C MET A 287 -0.89 19.22 5.84
N VAL A 288 -1.21 19.01 4.56
CA VAL A 288 -0.22 18.83 3.50
C VAL A 288 -0.53 19.77 2.34
N VAL A 289 0.47 20.06 1.51
CA VAL A 289 0.24 20.74 0.23
C VAL A 289 -0.52 19.79 -0.70
N ILE A 290 -1.74 20.18 -1.09
CA ILE A 290 -2.63 19.37 -1.93
C ILE A 290 -2.47 19.73 -3.41
N GLU A 291 -2.48 21.03 -3.70
CA GLU A 291 -2.40 21.57 -5.06
C GLU A 291 -1.48 22.78 -5.09
N LYS A 292 -0.97 23.10 -6.28
CA LYS A 292 -0.05 24.22 -6.51
C LYS A 292 -0.45 25.00 -7.76
N PHE A 293 -0.68 26.29 -7.61
CA PHE A 293 -1.03 27.20 -8.70
C PHE A 293 -0.02 28.34 -8.76
N ALA A 294 0.70 28.47 -9.88
CA ALA A 294 1.58 29.60 -10.10
C ALA A 294 0.80 30.92 -10.15
N LYS A 295 -0.39 30.87 -10.75
CA LYS A 295 -1.40 31.94 -10.77
C LYS A 295 -2.79 31.33 -10.57
N THR A 296 -3.63 31.98 -9.79
CA THR A 296 -5.04 31.62 -9.62
C THR A 296 -5.84 32.84 -9.18
N VAL A 297 -7.17 32.72 -9.14
CA VAL A 297 -8.06 33.75 -8.61
C VAL A 297 -8.79 33.16 -7.42
N PHE A 298 -8.70 33.81 -6.27
CA PHE A 298 -9.58 33.49 -5.15
C PHE A 298 -10.86 34.30 -5.31
N ASP A 299 -12.00 33.62 -5.43
CA ASP A 299 -13.31 34.22 -5.64
C ASP A 299 -14.30 33.69 -4.61
N THR A 300 -14.60 34.51 -3.60
CA THR A 300 -15.54 34.19 -2.53
C THR A 300 -16.83 35.00 -2.65
N ARG A 301 -17.16 35.52 -3.84
CA ARG A 301 -18.36 36.38 -4.03
C ARG A 301 -19.69 35.68 -3.72
N THR A 302 -19.69 34.35 -3.64
CA THR A 302 -20.83 33.53 -3.22
C THR A 302 -20.93 33.31 -1.71
N ASP A 303 -20.01 33.84 -0.90
CA ASP A 303 -20.05 33.70 0.56
C ASP A 303 -21.37 34.29 1.11
N PRO A 304 -22.08 33.58 2.01
CA PRO A 304 -23.34 34.08 2.57
C PRO A 304 -23.15 35.37 3.37
N ASN A 305 -21.98 35.59 3.96
CA ASN A 305 -21.64 36.82 4.68
C ASN A 305 -20.94 37.82 3.74
N PRO A 306 -21.57 38.97 3.41
CA PRO A 306 -20.99 39.97 2.52
C PRO A 306 -19.61 40.49 2.96
N ALA A 307 -19.32 40.51 4.26
CA ALA A 307 -18.04 40.98 4.78
C ALA A 307 -16.86 40.05 4.44
N ASN A 308 -17.13 38.81 4.02
CA ASN A 308 -16.11 37.83 3.62
C ASN A 308 -15.93 37.72 2.11
N ARG A 309 -16.71 38.46 1.32
CA ARG A 309 -16.66 38.40 -0.15
C ARG A 309 -15.46 39.18 -0.66
N TYR A 310 -14.59 38.51 -1.40
CA TYR A 310 -13.48 39.13 -2.12
C TYR A 310 -13.22 38.39 -3.43
N ARG A 311 -12.59 39.10 -4.37
CA ARG A 311 -12.01 38.51 -5.57
C ARG A 311 -10.62 39.09 -5.76
N VAL A 312 -9.60 38.24 -5.74
CA VAL A 312 -8.20 38.69 -5.81
C VAL A 312 -7.38 37.72 -6.65
N ASP A 313 -6.52 38.28 -7.50
CA ASP A 313 -5.53 37.51 -8.24
C ASP A 313 -4.38 37.14 -7.31
N ILE A 314 -4.04 35.85 -7.29
CA ILE A 314 -3.05 35.28 -6.39
C ILE A 314 -1.93 34.64 -7.20
N ASP A 315 -0.70 35.01 -6.86
CA ASP A 315 0.50 34.31 -7.32
C ASP A 315 0.98 33.28 -6.27
N TRP A 316 1.54 32.17 -6.75
CA TRP A 316 2.24 31.15 -5.96
C TRP A 316 1.39 30.52 -4.85
N ALA A 317 0.13 30.20 -5.16
CA ALA A 317 -0.80 29.57 -4.22
C ALA A 317 -0.53 28.08 -4.05
N GLN A 318 -0.59 27.60 -2.80
CA GLN A 318 -0.46 26.20 -2.43
C GLN A 318 -1.63 25.83 -1.53
N ARG A 319 -2.54 24.96 -2.00
CA ARG A 319 -3.76 24.58 -1.26
C ARG A 319 -3.40 23.67 -0.08
N LEU A 320 -4.00 23.93 1.07
CA LEU A 320 -3.87 23.11 2.28
C LEU A 320 -5.17 22.42 2.69
N THR A 321 -6.32 23.07 2.45
CA THR A 321 -7.64 22.54 2.84
C THR A 321 -8.65 22.69 1.70
N TRP A 322 -9.68 21.82 1.70
CA TRP A 322 -10.81 21.95 0.78
C TRP A 322 -11.64 23.20 1.06
N GLY A 323 -11.69 23.63 2.32
CA GLY A 323 -12.32 24.87 2.78
C GLY A 323 -11.60 26.16 2.36
N GLY A 324 -10.47 26.08 1.65
CA GLY A 324 -9.84 27.23 1.01
C GLY A 324 -8.72 27.91 1.80
N GLU A 325 -8.02 27.18 2.68
CA GLU A 325 -6.76 27.68 3.25
C GLU A 325 -5.60 27.40 2.29
N PHE A 326 -4.79 28.44 2.06
CA PHE A 326 -3.62 28.40 1.18
C PHE A 326 -2.41 29.05 1.81
N ILE A 327 -1.22 28.65 1.36
CA ILE A 327 -0.01 29.48 1.44
C ILE A 327 0.09 30.27 0.13
N HIS A 328 0.30 31.58 0.17
CA HIS A 328 0.40 32.37 -1.07
C HIS A 328 1.11 33.72 -0.94
N SER A 329 1.36 34.36 -2.10
CA SER A 329 1.87 35.72 -2.18
C SER A 329 0.82 36.74 -1.72
N ALA A 330 1.21 37.63 -0.82
CA ALA A 330 0.35 38.69 -0.29
C ALA A 330 1.13 40.01 -0.12
N PRO A 331 1.57 40.65 -1.23
CA PRO A 331 2.35 41.89 -1.18
C PRO A 331 1.64 43.04 -0.43
N TRP A 332 0.31 43.03 -0.39
CA TRP A 332 -0.51 44.01 0.35
C TRP A 332 -0.41 43.89 1.88
N SER A 333 0.16 42.82 2.43
CA SER A 333 0.21 42.54 3.88
C SER A 333 1.64 42.42 4.44
N VAL A 334 2.66 42.88 3.70
CA VAL A 334 4.07 42.73 4.11
C VAL A 334 4.39 43.41 5.44
N SER A 335 3.70 44.49 5.78
CA SER A 335 3.86 45.21 7.06
C SER A 335 3.26 44.45 8.25
N ASP A 336 2.37 43.49 7.99
CA ASP A 336 1.70 42.65 9.01
C ASP A 336 2.44 41.33 9.26
N GLN A 337 3.14 40.82 8.25
CA GLN A 337 3.87 39.54 8.29
C GLN A 337 4.96 39.55 9.37
N GLY A 338 4.92 38.57 10.27
CA GLY A 338 5.77 38.52 11.46
C GLY A 338 5.18 39.19 12.70
N ARG A 339 4.08 39.94 12.57
CA ARG A 339 3.52 40.77 13.63
C ARG A 339 2.09 40.38 13.99
N ARG A 340 1.14 40.52 13.05
CA ARG A 340 -0.30 40.32 13.27
C ARG A 340 -0.98 39.57 12.13
N ASN A 341 -2.14 39.00 12.42
CA ASN A 341 -2.90 38.17 11.49
C ASN A 341 -4.01 38.96 10.82
N VAL A 342 -4.04 38.98 9.48
CA VAL A 342 -4.99 39.79 8.71
C VAL A 342 -5.76 39.01 7.64
N SER A 343 -5.39 37.75 7.37
CA SER A 343 -6.00 36.97 6.29
C SER A 343 -7.38 36.39 6.67
N HIS A 344 -8.02 35.69 5.73
CA HIS A 344 -9.25 34.91 5.94
C HIS A 344 -8.97 33.44 6.34
N GLY A 345 -7.75 33.12 6.75
CA GLY A 345 -7.30 31.76 7.09
C GLY A 345 -6.06 31.32 6.32
N CYS A 346 -5.74 32.00 5.21
CA CYS A 346 -4.51 31.75 4.47
C CYS A 346 -3.24 32.15 5.26
N ILE A 347 -2.11 31.59 4.86
CA ILE A 347 -0.78 31.95 5.34
C ILE A 347 -0.17 32.92 4.32
N ASN A 348 -0.27 34.20 4.62
CA ASN A 348 0.25 35.28 3.78
C ASN A 348 1.76 35.41 3.94
N MET A 349 2.49 35.59 2.84
CA MET A 349 3.91 35.95 2.83
C MET A 349 4.27 36.88 1.67
N SER A 350 5.46 37.49 1.72
CA SER A 350 5.94 38.35 0.63
C SER A 350 6.03 37.61 -0.69
N ALA A 351 5.93 38.33 -1.82
CA ALA A 351 6.00 37.73 -3.16
C ALA A 351 7.30 36.94 -3.40
N ALA A 352 8.44 37.45 -2.93
CA ALA A 352 9.72 36.75 -3.03
C ALA A 352 9.73 35.44 -2.24
N ASN A 353 9.18 35.44 -1.01
CA ASN A 353 9.12 34.23 -0.18
C ASN A 353 8.11 33.22 -0.73
N ALA A 354 6.96 33.66 -1.22
CA ALA A 354 5.95 32.79 -1.83
C ALA A 354 6.51 32.09 -3.08
N LYS A 355 7.16 32.85 -3.97
CA LYS A 355 7.83 32.29 -5.16
C LYS A 355 8.90 31.28 -4.78
N TRP A 356 9.77 31.64 -3.83
CA TRP A 356 10.82 30.75 -3.36
C TRP A 356 10.24 29.46 -2.78
N LEU A 357 9.26 29.56 -1.88
CA LEU A 357 8.66 28.40 -1.22
C LEU A 357 7.96 27.51 -2.23
N PHE A 358 7.20 28.09 -3.16
CA PHE A 358 6.56 27.35 -4.25
C PHE A 358 7.56 26.55 -5.10
N GLN A 359 8.78 27.04 -5.27
CA GLN A 359 9.83 26.29 -5.98
C GLN A 359 10.45 25.17 -5.12
N GLN A 360 10.37 25.27 -3.79
CA GLN A 360 10.90 24.25 -2.89
C GLN A 360 9.92 23.11 -2.62
N THR A 361 8.62 23.41 -2.59
CA THR A 361 7.58 22.49 -2.15
C THR A 361 7.07 21.56 -3.24
N ARG A 362 6.42 20.47 -2.83
CA ARG A 362 5.74 19.49 -3.67
C ARG A 362 4.39 19.15 -3.06
N ILE A 363 3.54 18.47 -3.83
CA ILE A 363 2.32 17.87 -3.29
C ILE A 363 2.72 16.83 -2.24
N GLY A 364 2.06 16.86 -1.09
CA GLY A 364 2.33 15.99 0.06
C GLY A 364 3.34 16.53 1.07
N ASP A 365 3.95 17.71 0.86
CA ASP A 365 4.83 18.30 1.88
C ASP A 365 3.99 18.78 3.09
N PRO A 366 4.34 18.39 4.33
CA PRO A 366 3.56 18.72 5.51
C PRO A 366 3.68 20.19 5.93
N VAL A 367 2.55 20.75 6.34
CA VAL A 367 2.39 22.09 6.91
C VAL A 367 1.76 21.96 8.29
N VAL A 368 2.55 22.21 9.33
CA VAL A 368 2.13 22.15 10.72
C VAL A 368 1.86 23.56 11.23
N VAL A 369 0.61 23.86 11.55
CA VAL A 369 0.20 25.13 12.16
C VAL A 369 -0.18 24.89 13.61
N LYS A 370 0.33 25.72 14.52
CA LYS A 370 0.08 25.61 15.96
C LYS A 370 -0.42 26.93 16.52
N GLY A 371 -1.19 26.85 17.60
CA GLY A 371 -1.45 27.98 18.48
C GLY A 371 -2.58 28.92 18.04
N THR A 372 -3.30 28.60 16.96
CA THR A 372 -4.51 29.34 16.55
C THR A 372 -5.75 28.83 17.30
N SER A 373 -6.83 29.60 17.28
CA SER A 373 -8.09 29.27 17.99
C SER A 373 -8.99 28.27 17.26
N ARG A 374 -8.74 27.98 15.97
CA ARG A 374 -9.50 27.01 15.18
C ARG A 374 -8.69 25.73 15.02
N GLN A 375 -9.27 24.58 15.35
CA GLN A 375 -8.67 23.28 15.07
C GLN A 375 -8.94 22.87 13.62
N LEU A 376 -8.00 22.14 13.02
CA LEU A 376 -8.19 21.52 11.72
C LEU A 376 -9.32 20.50 11.80
N GLN A 377 -10.25 20.58 10.84
CA GLN A 377 -11.34 19.62 10.74
C GLN A 377 -10.85 18.39 9.96
N TYR A 378 -11.04 17.21 10.54
CA TYR A 378 -10.76 15.95 9.85
C TYR A 378 -11.56 15.86 8.54
N GLY A 379 -10.91 15.51 7.44
CA GLY A 379 -11.51 15.48 6.10
C GLY A 379 -11.47 16.81 5.35
N ASN A 380 -11.05 17.91 5.98
CA ASN A 380 -10.90 19.20 5.32
C ASN A 380 -9.52 19.34 4.64
N GLY A 381 -9.30 18.54 3.61
CA GLY A 381 -8.00 18.29 2.99
C GLY A 381 -7.53 16.87 3.30
N TRP A 382 -6.27 16.56 3.01
CA TRP A 382 -5.65 15.32 3.46
C TRP A 382 -5.04 15.53 4.84
N THR A 383 -5.84 15.21 5.86
CA THR A 383 -5.55 15.46 7.28
C THR A 383 -5.10 14.20 8.01
N ASP A 384 -4.57 13.21 7.29
CA ASP A 384 -4.24 11.88 7.82
C ASP A 384 -3.27 11.92 9.01
N PHE A 385 -2.33 12.87 9.00
CA PHE A 385 -1.32 13.09 10.05
C PHE A 385 -1.77 14.07 11.15
N ASP A 386 -2.99 14.60 11.07
CA ASP A 386 -3.57 15.39 12.17
C ASP A 386 -4.10 14.51 13.29
N LYS A 387 -4.52 13.28 12.96
CA LYS A 387 -4.86 12.25 13.94
C LYS A 387 -3.60 11.64 14.53
N THR A 388 -3.67 11.30 15.81
CA THR A 388 -2.70 10.40 16.44
C THR A 388 -2.71 9.04 15.73
N TRP A 389 -1.63 8.26 15.89
CA TRP A 389 -1.56 6.92 15.30
C TRP A 389 -2.71 6.03 15.76
N ASP A 390 -3.00 6.01 17.06
CA ASP A 390 -4.05 5.17 17.63
C ASP A 390 -5.44 5.52 17.09
N GLU A 391 -5.74 6.82 16.94
CA GLU A 391 -6.99 7.28 16.31
C GLU A 391 -7.07 6.94 14.82
N TYR A 392 -5.92 6.92 14.13
CA TYR A 392 -5.88 6.57 12.72
C TYR A 392 -6.13 5.08 12.51
N VAL A 393 -5.51 4.22 13.34
CA VAL A 393 -5.68 2.77 13.33
C VAL A 393 -7.13 2.35 13.55
N GLN A 394 -7.91 3.09 14.35
CA GLN A 394 -9.34 2.81 14.56
C GLN A 394 -10.18 2.87 13.28
N GLY A 395 -9.71 3.52 12.22
CA GLY A 395 -10.38 3.54 10.92
C GLY A 395 -10.07 2.33 10.03
N SER A 396 -9.16 1.45 10.45
CA SER A 396 -8.84 0.21 9.76
C SER A 396 -9.90 -0.87 10.00
N ALA A 397 -10.18 -1.69 8.99
CA ALA A 397 -11.06 -2.85 9.11
C ALA A 397 -10.31 -4.15 9.48
N ILE A 398 -8.98 -4.09 9.61
CA ILE A 398 -8.12 -5.19 10.06
C ILE A 398 -7.11 -4.69 11.12
N PRO A 399 -6.55 -5.57 11.96
CA PRO A 399 -5.50 -5.19 12.89
C PRO A 399 -4.25 -4.64 12.18
N VAL A 400 -3.44 -3.85 12.90
CA VAL A 400 -2.11 -3.44 12.44
C VAL A 400 -1.26 -4.69 12.27
N ALA A 401 -0.58 -4.83 11.13
CA ALA A 401 0.40 -5.88 10.96
C ALA A 401 1.58 -5.64 11.94
N PRO A 402 2.13 -6.67 12.60
CA PRO A 402 3.31 -6.50 13.44
C PRO A 402 4.45 -5.87 12.63
N GLU A 403 5.30 -5.06 13.28
CA GLU A 403 6.43 -4.40 12.61
C GLU A 403 7.26 -5.42 11.80
N PRO A 404 7.61 -5.10 10.53
CA PRO A 404 8.48 -5.97 9.76
C PRO A 404 9.81 -6.09 10.49
N THR A 405 10.21 -7.32 10.82
CA THR A 405 11.49 -7.58 11.47
C THR A 405 12.61 -7.07 10.55
N PRO A 406 13.59 -6.28 11.06
CA PRO A 406 14.73 -5.89 10.25
C PRO A 406 15.41 -7.16 9.71
N SER A 407 15.65 -7.18 8.39
CA SER A 407 16.43 -8.23 7.74
C SER A 407 17.93 -7.98 7.87
#